data_AF-A0A7W0H3C0-F1
#
_entry.id   AF-A0A7W0H3C0-F1
#
_cell.length_a   1.000
_cell.length_b   1.000
_cell.length_c   1.000
_cell.angle_alpha   90.00
_cell.angle_beta   90.00
_cell.angle_gamma   90.00
#
_symmetry.space_group_name_H-M   'P 1'
#
loop_
_entity.id
_entity.type
_entity.pdbx_description
1 polymer ?
#
loop_
_entity_poly.entity_id
_entity_poly.type
_entity_poly.pdbx_seq_one_letter_code
_entity_poly.pdbx_strand_id
1 'polypeptide(L)'
;MAEQRGSAAAEQVKALVEAAEKIRAEAEREASTARDAAARVVERAEDLERELDELAVGVREAIAGLKEEVERLGESAPAPEPAPAAPAAAEDPATRVRSDADDELIAEVEAVAAREPELEAEAPEGARLLALKMALDGHPREETAGYLRENFELEDPEALLDEVYARAGR
;
A
#
# COMPACT_ATOMS: atom_id res chain seq x y z
N MET A 1 15.93 51.01 -52.06
CA MET A 1 16.08 50.71 -50.61
C MET A 1 14.73 50.58 -49.88
N ALA A 2 13.75 51.46 -50.11
CA ALA A 2 12.44 51.37 -49.45
C ALA A 2 11.59 50.16 -49.89
N GLU A 3 11.55 49.83 -51.19
CA GLU A 3 10.79 48.67 -51.71
C GLU A 3 11.30 47.31 -51.20
N GLN A 4 12.62 47.14 -51.03
CA GLN A 4 13.20 45.91 -50.49
C GLN A 4 12.77 45.65 -49.03
N ARG A 5 12.58 46.71 -48.23
CA ARG A 5 12.10 46.56 -46.84
C ARG A 5 10.62 46.19 -46.78
N GLY A 6 9.79 46.69 -47.71
CA GLY A 6 8.38 46.33 -47.80
C GLY A 6 8.15 44.86 -48.19
N SER A 7 8.94 44.35 -49.15
CA SER A 7 8.89 42.94 -49.55
C SER A 7 9.34 41.99 -48.44
N ALA A 8 10.40 42.34 -47.71
CA ALA A 8 10.87 41.53 -46.57
C ALA A 8 9.84 41.47 -45.43
N ALA A 9 9.14 42.59 -45.14
CA ALA A 9 8.10 42.62 -44.11
C ALA A 9 6.87 41.78 -44.49
N ALA A 10 6.46 41.78 -45.77
CA ALA A 10 5.34 40.97 -46.25
C ALA A 10 5.64 39.46 -46.17
N GLU A 11 6.87 39.05 -46.53
CA GLU A 11 7.33 37.67 -46.37
C GLU A 11 7.35 37.23 -44.90
N GLN A 12 7.80 38.12 -44.00
CA GLN A 12 7.79 37.84 -42.56
C GLN A 12 6.37 37.66 -42.00
N VAL A 13 5.41 38.49 -42.41
CA VAL A 13 4.01 38.35 -41.99
C VAL A 13 3.42 37.04 -42.52
N LYS A 14 3.69 36.69 -43.78
CA LYS A 14 3.23 35.42 -44.37
C LYS A 14 3.80 34.21 -43.62
N ALA A 15 5.11 34.22 -43.35
CA ALA A 15 5.76 33.16 -42.58
C ALA A 15 5.18 33.03 -41.15
N LEU A 16 4.84 34.16 -40.52
CA LEU A 16 4.24 34.16 -39.18
C LEU A 16 2.81 33.60 -39.19
N VAL A 17 2.02 33.90 -40.22
CA VAL A 17 0.68 33.32 -40.40
C VAL A 17 0.77 31.82 -40.63
N GLU A 18 1.65 31.35 -41.53
CA GLU A 18 1.87 29.92 -41.78
C GLU A 18 2.34 29.19 -40.51
N ALA A 19 3.24 29.80 -39.73
CA ALA A 19 3.67 29.25 -38.45
C ALA A 19 2.53 29.17 -37.43
N ALA A 20 1.68 30.20 -37.34
CA ALA A 20 0.52 30.20 -36.45
C ALA A 20 -0.51 29.14 -36.84
N GLU A 21 -0.76 28.95 -38.13
CA GLU A 21 -1.65 27.88 -38.63
C GLU A 21 -1.10 26.49 -38.31
N LYS A 22 0.21 26.30 -38.47
CA LYS A 22 0.88 25.05 -38.10
C LYS A 22 0.75 24.75 -36.60
N ILE A 23 1.03 25.74 -35.75
CA ILE A 23 0.91 25.61 -34.29
C ILE A 23 -0.54 25.27 -33.91
N ARG A 24 -1.53 25.94 -34.51
CA ARG A 24 -2.94 25.64 -34.27
C ARG A 24 -3.29 24.22 -34.66
N ALA A 25 -2.86 23.75 -35.83
CA ALA A 25 -3.13 22.40 -36.29
C ALA A 25 -2.45 21.33 -35.41
N GLU A 26 -1.25 21.60 -34.89
CA GLU A 26 -0.57 20.74 -33.92
C GLU A 26 -1.34 20.70 -32.59
N ALA A 27 -1.72 21.85 -32.05
CA ALA A 27 -2.49 21.95 -30.82
C ALA A 27 -3.85 21.24 -30.91
N GLU A 28 -4.54 21.32 -32.06
CA GLU A 28 -5.80 20.61 -32.29
C GLU A 28 -5.60 19.08 -32.30
N ARG A 29 -4.50 18.58 -32.89
CA ARG A 29 -4.17 17.14 -32.87
C ARG A 29 -3.80 16.65 -31.47
N GLU A 30 -3.01 17.43 -30.73
CA GLU A 30 -2.65 17.12 -29.35
C GLU A 30 -3.89 17.11 -28.46
N ALA A 31 -4.78 18.10 -28.61
CA ALA A 31 -6.03 18.15 -27.86
C ALA A 31 -6.95 16.97 -28.19
N SER A 32 -7.02 16.54 -29.46
CA SER A 32 -7.75 15.32 -29.83
C SER A 32 -7.17 14.10 -29.15
N THR A 33 -5.85 13.93 -29.23
CA THR A 33 -5.14 12.78 -28.64
C THR A 33 -5.32 12.75 -27.12
N ALA A 34 -5.27 13.91 -26.46
CA ALA A 34 -5.47 14.03 -25.03
C ALA A 34 -6.92 13.68 -24.62
N ARG A 35 -7.92 14.11 -25.40
CA ARG A 35 -9.33 13.74 -25.16
C ARG A 35 -9.55 12.24 -25.33
N ASP A 36 -8.97 11.63 -26.37
CA ASP A 36 -9.08 10.19 -26.61
C ASP A 36 -8.37 9.37 -25.52
N ALA A 37 -7.24 9.87 -25.01
CA ALA A 37 -6.57 9.27 -23.85
C ALA A 37 -7.43 9.39 -22.58
N ALA A 38 -8.02 10.57 -22.33
CA ALA A 38 -8.89 10.79 -21.18
C ALA A 38 -10.15 9.90 -21.24
N ALA A 39 -10.78 9.78 -22.41
CA ALA A 39 -11.94 8.90 -22.60
C ALA A 39 -11.62 7.44 -22.27
N ARG A 40 -10.47 6.93 -22.72
CA ARG A 40 -10.02 5.56 -22.39
C ARG A 40 -9.75 5.36 -20.92
N VAL A 41 -9.24 6.38 -20.22
CA VAL A 41 -9.03 6.30 -18.77
C VAL A 41 -10.36 6.26 -18.02
N VAL A 42 -11.35 7.06 -18.44
CA VAL A 42 -12.69 7.05 -17.85
C VAL A 42 -13.36 5.69 -18.05
N GLU A 43 -13.35 5.15 -19.27
CA GLU A 43 -13.89 3.82 -19.57
C GLU A 43 -13.24 2.74 -18.69
N ARG A 44 -11.91 2.76 -18.57
CA ARG A 44 -11.19 1.82 -17.71
C ARG A 44 -11.54 2.00 -16.22
N ALA A 45 -11.80 3.22 -15.77
CA ALA A 45 -12.19 3.49 -14.39
C ALA A 45 -13.60 2.94 -14.11
N GLU A 46 -14.54 3.10 -15.04
CA GLU A 46 -15.90 2.55 -14.94
C GLU A 46 -15.90 1.01 -14.93
N ASP A 47 -15.04 0.38 -15.75
CA ASP A 47 -14.89 -1.07 -15.75
C ASP A 47 -14.27 -1.58 -14.43
N LEU A 48 -13.26 -0.90 -13.89
CA LEU A 48 -12.69 -1.23 -12.59
C LEU A 48 -13.70 -1.08 -11.44
N GLU A 49 -14.54 -0.04 -11.49
CA GLU A 49 -15.60 0.15 -10.49
C GLU A 49 -16.60 -1.03 -10.50
N ARG A 50 -16.99 -1.49 -11.69
CA ARG A 50 -17.84 -2.67 -11.85
C ARG A 50 -17.18 -3.93 -11.31
N GLU A 51 -15.92 -4.18 -11.64
CA GLU A 51 -15.16 -5.33 -11.13
C GLU A 51 -15.05 -5.31 -9.60
N LEU A 52 -14.83 -4.12 -9.01
CA LEU A 52 -14.77 -3.95 -7.56
C LEU A 52 -16.12 -4.23 -6.89
N ASP A 53 -17.23 -3.78 -7.48
CA ASP A 53 -18.57 -4.06 -6.97
C ASP A 53 -18.90 -5.55 -7.03
N GLU A 54 -18.58 -6.22 -8.14
CA GLU A 54 -18.73 -7.67 -8.30
C GLU A 54 -17.89 -8.43 -7.27
N LEU A 55 -16.62 -8.03 -7.10
CA LEU A 55 -15.74 -8.62 -6.09
C LEU A 55 -16.28 -8.40 -4.67
N ALA A 56 -16.79 -7.20 -4.36
CA ALA A 56 -17.36 -6.89 -3.05
C ALA A 56 -18.61 -7.72 -2.76
N VAL A 57 -19.46 -7.99 -3.77
CA VAL A 57 -20.58 -8.92 -3.64
C VAL A 57 -20.07 -10.33 -3.36
N GLY A 58 -19.13 -10.82 -4.17
CA GLY A 58 -18.56 -12.17 -4.01
C GLY A 58 -17.91 -12.39 -2.65
N VAL A 59 -17.18 -11.40 -2.12
CA VAL A 59 -16.60 -11.46 -0.77
C VAL A 59 -17.68 -11.53 0.31
N ARG A 60 -18.76 -10.75 0.19
CA ARG A 60 -19.88 -10.80 1.16
C ARG A 60 -20.57 -12.17 1.15
N GLU A 61 -20.77 -12.75 -0.04
CA GLU A 61 -21.34 -14.09 -0.19
C GLU A 61 -20.43 -15.16 0.39
N ALA A 62 -19.12 -15.09 0.12
CA ALA A 62 -18.14 -16.02 0.69
C ALA A 62 -18.10 -15.94 2.22
N ILE A 63 -18.14 -14.73 2.80
CA ILE A 63 -18.21 -14.54 4.25
C ILE A 63 -19.51 -15.13 4.83
N ALA A 64 -20.64 -14.93 4.15
CA ALA A 64 -21.92 -15.50 4.58
C ALA A 64 -21.86 -17.04 4.57
N GLY A 65 -21.36 -17.65 3.49
CA GLY A 65 -21.17 -19.09 3.41
C GLY A 65 -20.24 -19.64 4.49
N LEU A 66 -19.10 -18.97 4.75
CA LEU A 66 -18.17 -19.37 5.79
C LEU A 66 -18.80 -19.30 7.19
N LYS A 67 -19.63 -18.28 7.46
CA LYS A 67 -20.37 -18.19 8.73
C LYS A 67 -21.34 -19.35 8.92
N GLU A 68 -22.08 -19.73 7.88
CA GLU A 68 -22.97 -20.89 7.92
C GLU A 68 -22.22 -22.20 8.16
N GLU A 69 -21.03 -22.36 7.55
CA GLU A 69 -20.17 -23.52 7.79
C GLU A 69 -19.64 -23.57 9.23
N VAL A 70 -19.23 -22.42 9.78
CA VAL A 70 -18.78 -22.31 11.19
C VAL A 70 -19.92 -22.62 12.15
N GLU A 71 -21.13 -22.12 11.91
CA GLU A 71 -22.31 -22.44 12.74
C GLU A 71 -22.61 -23.94 12.70
N ARG A 72 -22.57 -24.57 11.51
CA ARG A 72 -22.76 -26.02 11.36
C ARG A 72 -21.72 -26.85 12.13
N LEU A 73 -20.47 -26.39 12.16
CA LEU A 73 -19.40 -27.02 12.93
C LEU A 73 -19.58 -26.79 14.45
N GLY A 74 -20.05 -25.60 14.84
CA GLY A 74 -20.35 -25.25 16.24
C GLY A 74 -21.51 -26.07 16.82
N GLU A 75 -22.54 -26.36 16.03
CA GLU A 75 -23.66 -27.23 16.46
C GLU A 75 -23.27 -28.72 16.56
N SER A 76 -22.22 -29.16 15.83
CA SER A 76 -21.64 -30.50 15.99
C SER A 76 -20.66 -30.60 17.15
N ALA A 77 -20.29 -29.49 17.79
CA ALA A 77 -19.43 -29.52 18.98
C ALA A 77 -20.25 -29.96 20.21
N PRO A 78 -19.77 -30.95 21.00
CA PRO A 78 -20.44 -31.33 22.24
C PRO A 78 -20.49 -30.13 23.20
N ALA A 79 -21.65 -29.95 23.85
CA ALA A 79 -21.88 -28.86 24.80
C ALA A 79 -20.74 -28.79 25.85
N PRO A 80 -20.17 -27.60 26.11
CA PRO A 80 -19.21 -27.43 27.19
C PRO A 80 -19.91 -27.79 28.50
N GLU A 81 -19.35 -28.74 29.24
CA GLU A 81 -19.76 -29.03 30.61
C GLU A 81 -19.71 -27.73 31.44
N PRO A 82 -20.71 -27.45 32.30
CA PRO A 82 -20.74 -26.24 33.09
C PRO A 82 -19.56 -26.25 34.09
N ALA A 83 -18.55 -25.44 33.81
CA ALA A 83 -17.50 -25.11 34.77
C ALA A 83 -18.12 -24.43 36.01
N PRO A 84 -17.68 -24.76 37.23
CA PRO A 84 -18.23 -24.17 38.44
C PRO A 84 -17.96 -22.66 38.51
N ALA A 85 -19.01 -21.91 38.85
CA ALA A 85 -18.99 -20.46 39.00
C ALA A 85 -17.89 -19.98 39.96
N ALA A 86 -16.94 -19.21 39.43
CA ALA A 86 -16.04 -18.40 40.24
C ALA A 86 -16.76 -17.09 40.65
N PRO A 87 -16.57 -16.59 41.88
CA PRO A 87 -17.28 -15.44 42.38
C PRO A 87 -16.82 -14.14 41.71
N ALA A 88 -17.78 -13.26 41.45
CA ALA A 88 -17.59 -11.88 41.06
C ALA A 88 -16.76 -11.13 42.10
N ALA A 89 -15.60 -10.60 41.68
CA ALA A 89 -14.86 -9.58 42.40
C ALA A 89 -15.01 -8.27 41.64
N ALA A 90 -15.52 -7.28 42.37
CA ALA A 90 -15.82 -5.94 41.92
C ALA A 90 -14.56 -5.06 41.81
N GLU A 91 -14.71 -4.05 40.94
CA GLU A 91 -14.14 -2.69 41.02
C GLU A 91 -12.62 -2.46 40.85
N ASP A 92 -12.33 -1.95 39.65
CA ASP A 92 -11.44 -0.85 39.28
C ASP A 92 -10.82 0.00 40.41
N PRO A 93 -9.47 0.11 40.45
CA PRO A 93 -8.82 1.32 40.87
C PRO A 93 -8.08 1.96 39.69
N ALA A 94 -8.73 2.97 39.11
CA ALA A 94 -8.13 4.07 38.39
C ALA A 94 -6.98 4.67 39.23
N THR A 95 -5.80 4.05 39.13
CA THR A 95 -4.58 4.53 39.73
C THR A 95 -3.87 5.35 38.66
N ARG A 96 -4.16 6.64 38.71
CA ARG A 96 -3.43 7.74 38.09
C ARG A 96 -1.93 7.40 37.98
N VAL A 97 -1.46 7.05 36.78
CA VAL A 97 -0.04 7.09 36.46
C VAL A 97 0.28 8.54 36.10
N ARG A 98 1.30 9.05 36.79
CA ARG A 98 1.72 10.44 36.83
C ARG A 98 2.28 10.89 35.48
N SER A 99 1.94 12.10 35.09
CA SER A 99 2.30 12.84 33.87
C SER A 99 3.80 13.21 33.74
N ASP A 100 4.70 12.56 34.47
CA ASP A 100 6.12 12.94 34.53
C ASP A 100 7.06 11.93 33.83
N ALA A 101 6.53 10.78 33.38
CA ALA A 101 7.32 9.74 32.69
C ALA A 101 7.39 9.93 31.16
N ASP A 102 6.55 10.80 30.60
CA ASP A 102 6.52 11.04 29.15
C ASP A 102 7.74 11.87 28.68
N ASP A 103 8.28 12.77 29.51
CA ASP A 103 9.43 13.62 29.14
C ASP A 103 10.76 12.84 29.04
N GLU A 104 10.98 11.80 29.86
CA GLU A 104 12.18 10.95 29.77
C GLU A 104 12.14 10.03 28.55
N LEU A 105 10.96 9.48 28.23
CA LEU A 105 10.75 8.65 27.03
C LEU A 105 10.91 9.46 25.74
N ILE A 106 10.46 10.71 25.72
CA ILE A 106 10.63 11.61 24.56
C ILE A 106 12.12 11.92 24.33
N ALA A 107 12.89 12.18 25.39
CA ALA A 107 14.33 12.44 25.28
C ALA A 107 15.13 11.20 24.82
N GLU A 108 14.72 9.99 25.23
CA GLU A 108 15.34 8.74 24.78
C GLU A 108 15.04 8.47 23.29
N VAL A 109 13.82 8.77 22.84
CA VAL A 109 13.44 8.65 21.41
C VAL A 109 14.16 9.70 20.55
N GLU A 110 14.35 10.93 21.02
CA GLU A 110 15.16 11.94 20.32
C GLU A 110 16.64 11.56 20.23
N ALA A 111 17.21 10.93 21.27
CA ALA A 111 18.59 10.44 21.25
C ALA A 111 18.78 9.25 20.29
N VAL A 112 17.76 8.40 20.14
CA VAL A 112 17.75 7.32 19.15
C VAL A 112 17.58 7.89 17.73
N ALA A 113 16.75 8.92 17.53
CA ALA A 113 16.58 9.58 16.24
C ALA A 113 17.81 10.42 15.80
N ALA A 114 18.63 10.87 16.76
CA ALA A 114 19.89 11.59 16.50
C ALA A 114 21.07 10.66 16.19
N ARG A 115 20.93 9.34 16.37
CA ARG A 115 21.86 8.37 15.79
C ARG A 115 21.54 8.26 14.31
N GLU A 116 22.44 8.73 13.46
CA GLU A 116 22.44 8.33 12.05
C GLU A 116 22.35 6.81 12.01
N PRO A 117 21.31 6.23 11.39
CA PRO A 117 21.27 4.79 11.23
C PRO A 117 22.49 4.42 10.39
N GLU A 118 23.41 3.66 10.96
CA GLU A 118 24.35 2.85 10.19
C GLU A 118 23.46 1.89 9.38
N LEU A 119 23.07 2.32 8.18
CA LEU A 119 22.23 1.58 7.25
C LEU A 119 23.01 0.37 6.75
N GLU A 120 23.06 -0.68 7.58
CA GLU A 120 23.10 -2.05 7.10
C GLU A 120 21.77 -2.27 6.36
N ALA A 121 21.81 -2.11 5.04
CA ALA A 121 20.76 -2.34 4.05
C ALA A 121 19.43 -2.81 4.66
N GLU A 122 18.62 -1.86 5.15
CA GLU A 122 17.30 -2.17 5.70
C GLU A 122 16.48 -2.81 4.57
N ALA A 123 16.30 -4.12 4.67
CA ALA A 123 15.35 -4.83 3.85
C ALA A 123 14.01 -4.06 3.88
N PRO A 124 13.29 -3.92 2.75
CA PRO A 124 12.05 -3.18 2.70
C PRO A 124 11.12 -3.63 3.84
N GLU A 125 10.55 -2.70 4.58
CA GLU A 125 9.69 -2.98 5.75
C GLU A 125 8.58 -4.01 5.44
N GLY A 126 8.09 -4.01 4.19
CA GLY A 126 7.14 -4.99 3.66
C GLY A 126 7.67 -6.44 3.61
N ALA A 127 8.96 -6.64 3.33
CA ALA A 127 9.60 -7.95 3.34
C ALA A 127 9.60 -8.56 4.75
N ARG A 128 9.93 -7.75 5.76
CA ARG A 128 9.95 -8.17 7.17
C ARG A 128 8.55 -8.53 7.67
N LEU A 129 7.54 -7.71 7.33
CA LEU A 129 6.15 -7.98 7.70
C LEU A 129 5.63 -9.26 7.05
N LEU A 130 5.92 -9.47 5.76
CA LEU A 130 5.52 -10.69 5.07
C LEU A 130 6.21 -11.93 5.63
N ALA A 131 7.51 -11.85 5.87
CA ALA A 131 8.28 -12.94 6.50
C ALA A 131 7.72 -13.30 7.87
N LEU A 132 7.36 -12.30 8.68
CA LEU A 132 6.77 -12.51 10.00
C LEU A 132 5.40 -13.20 9.90
N LYS A 133 4.57 -12.77 8.96
CA LYS A 133 3.29 -13.44 8.68
C LYS A 133 3.51 -14.90 8.30
N MET A 134 4.41 -15.17 7.35
CA MET A 134 4.70 -16.55 6.90
C MET A 134 5.24 -17.43 8.03
N ALA A 135 6.10 -16.89 8.91
CA ALA A 135 6.62 -17.59 10.07
C ALA A 135 5.53 -17.92 11.10
N LEU A 136 4.59 -16.99 11.35
CA LEU A 136 3.43 -17.22 12.22
C LEU A 136 2.46 -18.24 11.63
N ASP A 137 2.31 -18.27 10.31
CA ASP A 137 1.51 -19.25 9.57
C ASP A 137 2.20 -20.63 9.48
N GLY A 138 3.46 -20.76 9.97
CA GLY A 138 4.20 -22.01 10.05
C GLY A 138 4.90 -22.46 8.76
N HIS A 139 5.14 -21.54 7.82
CA HIS A 139 5.90 -21.85 6.61
C HIS A 139 7.36 -22.19 6.96
N PRO A 140 8.05 -23.01 6.15
CA PRO A 140 9.47 -23.26 6.34
C PRO A 140 10.32 -22.06 5.92
N ARG A 141 11.48 -21.91 6.58
CA ARG A 141 12.41 -20.80 6.36
C ARG A 141 12.86 -20.72 4.90
N GLU A 142 13.19 -21.85 4.30
CA GLU A 142 13.70 -21.94 2.94
C GLU A 142 12.68 -21.46 1.89
N GLU A 143 11.41 -21.75 2.11
CA GLU A 143 10.31 -21.30 1.25
C GLU A 143 10.10 -19.79 1.38
N THR A 144 10.18 -19.26 2.60
CA THR A 144 10.11 -17.82 2.86
C THR A 144 11.30 -17.09 2.20
N ALA A 145 12.50 -17.65 2.26
CA ALA A 145 13.70 -17.10 1.63
C ALA A 145 13.58 -17.02 0.09
N GLY A 146 13.01 -18.06 -0.53
CA GLY A 146 12.72 -18.07 -1.95
C GLY A 146 11.77 -16.94 -2.34
N TYR A 147 10.65 -16.83 -1.61
CA TYR A 147 9.64 -15.82 -1.87
C TYR A 147 10.18 -14.40 -1.73
N LEU A 148 10.97 -14.13 -0.69
CA LEU A 148 11.54 -12.81 -0.46
C LEU A 148 12.54 -12.41 -1.55
N ARG A 149 13.37 -13.34 -2.02
CA ARG A 149 14.35 -13.08 -3.07
C ARG A 149 13.67 -12.76 -4.40
N GLU A 150 12.55 -13.41 -4.69
CA GLU A 150 11.79 -13.19 -5.93
C GLU A 150 10.96 -11.90 -5.92
N ASN A 151 10.47 -11.46 -4.75
CA ASN A 151 9.49 -10.36 -4.66
C ASN A 151 10.05 -9.04 -4.12
N PHE A 152 11.18 -9.07 -3.39
CA PHE A 152 11.69 -7.91 -2.65
C PHE A 152 13.15 -7.55 -2.97
N GLU A 153 13.78 -8.25 -3.94
CA GLU A 153 15.17 -8.02 -4.39
C GLU A 153 16.17 -7.84 -3.22
N LEU A 154 16.02 -8.65 -2.16
CA LEU A 154 16.83 -8.54 -0.96
C LEU A 154 18.29 -8.94 -1.21
N GLU A 155 19.21 -8.12 -0.70
CA GLU A 155 20.65 -8.38 -0.73
C GLU A 155 21.02 -9.54 0.22
N ASP A 156 20.37 -9.62 1.39
CA ASP A 156 20.49 -10.73 2.33
C ASP A 156 19.13 -11.13 2.96
N PRO A 157 18.40 -12.09 2.34
CA PRO A 157 17.17 -12.59 2.93
C PRO A 157 17.40 -13.45 4.18
N GLU A 158 18.58 -14.02 4.38
CA GLU A 158 18.83 -14.95 5.50
C GLU A 158 18.93 -14.22 6.83
N ALA A 159 19.64 -13.08 6.87
CA ALA A 159 19.75 -12.25 8.07
C ALA A 159 18.37 -11.79 8.58
N LEU A 160 17.47 -11.40 7.67
CA LEU A 160 16.09 -11.03 8.01
C LEU A 160 15.30 -12.22 8.58
N LEU A 161 15.47 -13.40 8.00
CA LEU A 161 14.74 -14.60 8.45
C LEU A 161 15.20 -15.07 9.84
N ASP A 162 16.48 -14.92 10.16
CA ASP A 162 17.00 -15.20 11.51
C ASP A 162 16.27 -14.36 12.57
N GLU A 163 16.11 -13.06 12.33
CA GLU A 163 15.40 -12.16 13.24
C GLU A 163 13.91 -12.52 13.39
N VAL A 164 13.25 -12.82 12.28
CA VAL A 164 11.81 -13.08 12.23
C VAL A 164 11.46 -14.40 12.89
N TYR A 165 12.18 -15.48 12.58
CA TYR A 165 11.91 -16.80 13.16
C TYR A 165 12.32 -16.87 14.64
N ALA A 166 13.34 -16.12 15.07
CA ALA A 166 13.65 -15.96 16.49
C ALA A 166 12.54 -15.23 17.27
N ARG A 167 11.74 -14.39 16.60
CA ARG A 167 10.60 -13.69 17.20
C ARG A 167 9.31 -14.51 17.17
N ALA A 168 9.06 -15.27 16.09
CA ALA A 168 7.86 -16.09 15.93
C ALA A 168 7.87 -17.36 16.82
N GLY A 169 9.05 -17.87 17.18
CA GLY A 169 9.19 -19.04 18.07
C GLY A 169 9.08 -18.76 19.57
N ARG A 170 8.63 -17.56 19.98
CA ARG A 170 8.56 -17.12 21.38
C ARG A 170 7.14 -17.02 21.92
#